data_AF-F6DDN2-F1
#
_entry.id   AF-F6DDN2-F1
#
_cell.length_a   1.000
_cell.length_b   1.000
_cell.length_c   1.000
_cell.angle_alpha   90.00
_cell.angle_beta   90.00
_cell.angle_gamma   90.00
#
_symmetry.space_group_name_H-M   'P 1'
#
loop_
_entity.id
_entity.type
_entity.pdbx_description
1 polymer ?
#
loop_
_entity_poly.entity_id
_entity_poly.type
_entity_poly.pdbx_seq_one_letter_code
_entity_poly.pdbx_strand_id
1 'polypeptide(L)'
;MLRVAEAMVPDPFRVGPWTSVREAARLMAQRRVGSLVVVEDSQVLGVVTSRDLRGAHPNRLVVDVLKGSPVTIPPEASLLEAKALMEARGLERLLVVREGKLLGILTKSALAFALGQHFDPLTGLPQADLLRHHLESLLAQGKDPTLLFVDLDDFGRLNKENGHPFGDRVLKTLGQRLKSFAQDLGGEAYRYGGDEFALVFPHPRQVLLPALPSLLRPLEVEGKRVGFSVGVAGGRRRQGRVPANPSATADDLLKLASLASTHAKRQGSGWAPAEALKAEEGAPEGVSSPKEPQSAWGGNRRAARGGGGRRSGGRGSGPTGP
;
A
#
# COMPACT_ATOMS: atom_id res chain seq x y z
N MET A 1 1.37 7.21 -11.65
CA MET A 1 2.68 7.17 -10.98
C MET A 1 3.37 8.50 -11.27
N LEU A 2 3.81 9.23 -10.25
CA LEU A 2 4.47 10.52 -10.42
C LEU A 2 5.75 10.38 -11.24
N ARG A 3 5.92 11.27 -12.22
CA ARG A 3 7.06 11.25 -13.14
C ARG A 3 8.13 12.25 -12.73
N VAL A 4 9.36 11.98 -13.13
CA VAL A 4 10.50 12.89 -12.95
C VAL A 4 10.21 14.29 -13.51
N ALA A 5 9.51 14.38 -14.65
CA ALA A 5 9.12 15.66 -15.24
C ALA A 5 8.30 16.56 -14.31
N GLU A 6 7.54 15.97 -13.38
CA GLU A 6 6.66 16.71 -12.45
C GLU A 6 7.41 17.25 -11.23
N ALA A 7 8.60 16.70 -10.93
CA ALA A 7 9.40 17.07 -9.76
C ALA A 7 10.73 17.75 -10.10
N MET A 8 11.13 17.77 -11.37
CA MET A 8 12.40 18.36 -11.79
C MET A 8 12.36 19.89 -11.73
N VAL A 9 13.53 20.50 -11.55
CA VAL A 9 13.73 21.93 -11.80
C VAL A 9 14.06 22.10 -13.29
N PRO A 10 13.21 22.76 -14.09
CA PRO A 10 13.49 23.04 -15.49
C PRO A 10 14.62 24.07 -15.61
N ASP A 11 15.26 24.11 -16.79
CA ASP A 11 16.26 25.13 -17.16
C ASP A 11 17.35 25.37 -16.10
N PRO A 12 18.11 24.32 -15.71
CA PRO A 12 19.13 24.47 -14.69
C PRO A 12 20.25 25.40 -15.18
N PHE A 13 20.82 26.17 -14.25
CA PHE A 13 21.94 27.06 -14.55
C PHE A 13 23.15 26.30 -15.10
N ARG A 14 23.77 26.87 -16.13
CA ARG A 14 24.82 26.24 -16.92
C ARG A 14 26.11 27.04 -16.87
N VAL A 15 27.24 26.34 -16.99
CA VAL A 15 28.58 26.92 -17.19
C VAL A 15 29.36 26.10 -18.21
N GLY A 16 30.37 26.71 -18.82
CA GLY A 16 31.31 26.00 -19.68
C GLY A 16 32.38 25.26 -18.86
N PRO A 17 33.06 24.25 -19.46
CA PRO A 17 34.17 23.55 -18.81
C PRO A 17 35.34 24.47 -18.46
N TRP A 18 35.54 25.52 -19.25
CA TRP A 18 36.61 26.52 -19.11
C TRP A 18 36.26 27.66 -18.13
N THR A 19 35.08 27.64 -17.51
CA THR A 19 34.72 28.59 -16.45
C THR A 19 35.61 28.38 -15.23
N SER A 20 36.06 29.47 -14.60
CA SER A 20 36.88 29.36 -13.38
C SER A 20 36.05 28.92 -12.17
N VAL A 21 36.67 28.23 -11.21
CA VAL A 21 36.06 27.86 -9.92
C VAL A 21 35.51 29.10 -9.20
N ARG A 22 36.23 30.23 -9.24
CA ARG A 22 35.78 31.51 -8.66
C ARG A 22 34.47 31.99 -9.26
N GLU A 23 34.38 31.99 -10.58
CA GLU A 23 33.21 32.43 -11.31
C GLU A 23 32.03 31.49 -11.09
N ALA A 24 32.25 30.16 -11.15
CA ALA A 24 31.24 29.17 -10.84
C ALA A 24 30.70 29.33 -9.40
N ALA A 25 31.57 29.53 -8.41
CA ALA A 25 31.16 29.76 -7.02
C ALA A 25 30.36 31.07 -6.87
N ARG A 26 30.77 32.14 -7.58
CA ARG A 26 30.04 33.41 -7.60
C ARG A 26 28.66 33.25 -8.23
N LEU A 27 28.54 32.54 -9.35
CA LEU A 27 27.27 32.25 -10.01
C LEU A 27 26.33 31.46 -9.08
N MET A 28 26.84 30.43 -8.41
CA MET A 28 26.08 29.66 -7.41
C MET A 28 25.53 30.58 -6.29
N ALA A 29 26.38 31.44 -5.72
CA ALA A 29 25.98 32.35 -4.66
C ALA A 29 24.94 33.38 -5.13
N GLN A 30 25.16 34.00 -6.30
CA GLN A 30 24.27 35.01 -6.87
C GLN A 30 22.89 34.45 -7.25
N ARG A 31 22.86 33.24 -7.80
CA ARG A 31 21.62 32.56 -8.20
C ARG A 31 20.99 31.75 -7.07
N ARG A 32 21.64 31.68 -5.90
CA ARG A 32 21.23 30.87 -4.75
C ARG A 32 21.00 29.40 -5.11
N VAL A 33 21.90 28.84 -5.93
CA VAL A 33 21.86 27.43 -6.35
C VAL A 33 23.10 26.68 -5.86
N GLY A 34 22.92 25.43 -5.46
CA GLY A 34 24.01 24.59 -4.94
C GLY A 34 24.79 23.81 -6.01
N SER A 35 24.42 23.96 -7.29
CA SER A 35 25.02 23.21 -8.39
C SER A 35 24.84 23.93 -9.73
N LEU A 36 25.77 23.70 -10.64
CA LEU A 36 25.74 24.17 -12.02
C LEU A 36 25.94 22.98 -12.96
N VAL A 37 25.21 22.96 -14.07
CA VAL A 37 25.38 21.95 -15.11
C VAL A 37 26.50 22.39 -16.05
N VAL A 38 27.48 21.53 -16.26
CA VAL A 38 28.61 21.80 -17.14
C VAL A 38 28.24 21.35 -18.54
N VAL A 39 28.27 22.26 -19.50
CA VAL A 39 27.90 22.01 -20.90
C VAL A 39 28.97 22.53 -21.85
N GLU A 40 29.22 21.80 -22.93
CA GLU A 40 30.10 22.19 -24.04
C GLU A 40 29.45 21.72 -25.34
N ASP A 41 29.36 22.61 -26.34
CA ASP A 41 28.77 22.29 -27.66
C ASP A 41 27.43 21.55 -27.61
N SER A 42 26.56 21.98 -26.69
CA SER A 42 25.24 21.38 -26.39
C SER A 42 25.25 19.98 -25.77
N GLN A 43 26.43 19.41 -25.48
CA GLN A 43 26.59 18.18 -24.71
C GLN A 43 26.70 18.49 -23.22
N VAL A 44 26.09 17.62 -22.41
CA VAL A 44 26.20 17.71 -20.95
C VAL A 44 27.42 16.93 -20.51
N LEU A 45 28.40 17.64 -19.94
CA LEU A 45 29.63 17.03 -19.43
C LEU A 45 29.47 16.56 -17.98
N GLY A 46 28.59 17.19 -17.20
CA GLY A 46 28.38 16.81 -15.81
C GLY A 46 27.71 17.88 -14.96
N VAL A 47 27.80 17.70 -13.64
CA VAL A 47 27.32 18.67 -12.65
C VAL A 47 28.45 18.97 -11.67
N VAL A 48 28.70 20.25 -11.44
CA VAL A 48 29.61 20.70 -10.39
C VAL A 48 28.79 21.26 -9.23
N THR A 49 29.13 20.88 -7.99
CA THR A 49 28.41 21.32 -6.79
C THR A 49 29.26 22.25 -5.93
N SER A 50 28.63 22.97 -5.00
CA SER A 50 29.38 23.78 -4.02
C SER A 50 30.34 22.95 -3.16
N ARG A 51 30.14 21.63 -3.04
CA ARG A 51 31.06 20.70 -2.37
C ARG A 51 32.30 20.44 -3.22
N ASP A 52 32.16 20.36 -4.54
CA ASP A 52 33.29 20.14 -5.46
C ASP A 52 34.18 21.38 -5.59
N LEU A 53 33.58 22.57 -5.53
CA LEU A 53 34.32 23.82 -5.55
C LEU A 53 35.05 24.12 -4.23
N ARG A 54 34.62 23.50 -3.12
CA ARG A 54 35.16 23.78 -1.79
C ARG A 54 36.60 23.27 -1.68
N GLY A 55 37.52 24.18 -1.36
CA GLY A 55 38.94 23.86 -1.25
C GLY A 55 39.68 23.79 -2.60
N ALA A 56 38.98 23.95 -3.73
CA ALA A 56 39.62 24.10 -5.03
C ALA A 56 40.21 25.50 -5.18
N HIS A 57 41.35 25.61 -5.88
CA HIS A 57 41.97 26.90 -6.14
C HIS A 57 41.06 27.78 -7.01
N PRO A 58 40.87 29.08 -6.70
CA PRO A 58 39.89 29.93 -7.40
C PRO A 58 40.10 30.08 -8.92
N ASN A 59 41.35 29.97 -9.38
CA ASN A 59 41.70 30.10 -10.81
C ASN A 59 41.73 28.74 -11.54
N ARG A 60 41.47 27.63 -10.84
CA ARG A 60 41.33 26.31 -11.47
C ARG A 60 40.05 26.29 -12.32
N LEU A 61 40.00 25.45 -13.34
CA LEU A 61 38.86 25.37 -14.23
C LEU A 61 37.83 24.37 -13.71
N VAL A 62 36.57 24.57 -14.09
CA VAL A 62 35.45 23.69 -13.72
C VAL A 62 35.67 22.26 -14.20
N VAL A 63 36.22 22.07 -15.41
CA VAL A 63 36.54 20.74 -15.94
C VAL A 63 37.52 19.96 -15.06
N ASP A 64 38.46 20.64 -14.40
CA ASP A 64 39.48 19.99 -13.57
C ASP A 64 38.94 19.53 -12.20
N VAL A 65 37.78 20.02 -11.80
CA VAL A 65 37.12 19.68 -10.53
C VAL A 65 35.86 18.85 -10.73
N LEU A 66 35.46 18.65 -11.99
CA LEU A 66 34.33 17.80 -12.37
C LEU A 66 34.65 16.35 -12.04
N LYS A 67 33.70 15.65 -11.41
CA LYS A 67 33.87 14.26 -10.98
C LYS A 67 32.88 13.35 -11.66
N GLY A 68 33.38 12.23 -12.17
CA GLY A 68 32.57 11.17 -12.77
C GLY A 68 31.87 11.59 -14.06
N SER A 69 31.08 10.67 -14.60
CA SER A 69 30.24 10.91 -15.77
C SER A 69 28.85 11.41 -15.35
N PRO A 70 28.17 12.21 -16.20
CA PRO A 70 26.82 12.67 -15.92
C PRO A 70 25.88 11.47 -15.77
N VAL A 71 25.19 11.39 -14.65
CA VAL A 71 24.12 10.41 -14.47
C VAL A 71 22.80 11.07 -14.86
N THR A 72 22.18 10.52 -15.90
CA THR A 72 20.96 11.05 -16.51
C THR A 72 19.77 10.15 -16.23
N ILE A 73 18.57 10.73 -16.29
CA ILE A 73 17.29 10.02 -16.17
C ILE A 73 16.28 10.61 -17.17
N PRO A 74 15.45 9.80 -17.84
CA PRO A 74 14.43 10.33 -18.73
C PRO A 74 13.28 10.98 -17.94
N PRO A 75 12.61 12.01 -18.51
CA PRO A 75 11.51 12.71 -17.84
C PRO A 75 10.28 11.83 -17.55
N GLU A 76 10.11 10.73 -18.28
CA GLU A 76 9.02 9.75 -18.11
C GLU A 76 9.27 8.76 -16.97
N ALA A 77 10.52 8.64 -16.50
CA ALA A 77 10.83 7.76 -15.39
C ALA A 77 10.01 8.11 -14.15
N SER A 78 9.73 7.11 -13.33
CA SER A 78 9.06 7.29 -12.05
C SER A 78 9.99 7.94 -11.02
N LEU A 79 9.40 8.65 -10.05
CA LEU A 79 10.16 9.17 -8.90
C LEU A 79 10.80 8.05 -8.05
N LEU A 80 10.21 6.85 -8.02
CA LEU A 80 10.78 5.71 -7.31
C LEU A 80 12.04 5.17 -7.98
N GLU A 81 12.05 5.08 -9.32
CA GLU A 81 13.26 4.75 -10.08
C GLU A 81 14.35 5.82 -9.86
N ALA A 82 13.97 7.09 -9.86
CA ALA A 82 14.89 8.18 -9.55
C ALA A 82 15.49 8.05 -8.14
N LYS A 83 14.67 7.71 -7.14
CA LYS A 83 15.11 7.45 -5.76
C LYS A 83 16.09 6.29 -5.70
N ALA A 84 15.74 5.15 -6.30
CA ALA A 84 16.60 3.98 -6.32
C ALA A 84 17.94 4.27 -6.99
N LEU A 85 17.94 5.01 -8.11
CA LEU A 85 19.17 5.41 -8.81
C LEU A 85 20.04 6.36 -7.96
N MET A 86 19.42 7.33 -7.28
CA MET A 86 20.14 8.23 -6.36
C MET A 86 20.76 7.47 -5.18
N GLU A 87 20.01 6.55 -4.56
CA GLU A 87 20.48 5.75 -3.42
C GLU A 87 21.61 4.80 -3.82
N ALA A 88 21.43 4.05 -4.92
CA ALA A 88 22.41 3.07 -5.39
C ALA A 88 23.76 3.70 -5.77
N ARG A 89 23.76 4.96 -6.22
CA ARG A 89 24.99 5.68 -6.63
C ARG A 89 25.42 6.80 -5.68
N GLY A 90 24.75 6.95 -4.54
CA GLY A 90 25.05 8.02 -3.58
C GLY A 90 24.92 9.43 -4.16
N LEU A 91 24.02 9.63 -5.12
CA LEU A 91 23.86 10.88 -5.84
C LEU A 91 22.87 11.81 -5.13
N GLU A 92 23.17 13.10 -5.13
CA GLU A 92 22.22 14.12 -4.66
C GLU A 92 21.41 14.74 -5.81
N ARG A 93 21.79 14.48 -7.07
CA ARG A 93 21.25 15.15 -8.26
C ARG A 93 21.28 14.20 -9.46
N LEU A 94 20.24 14.26 -10.28
CA LEU A 94 20.14 13.57 -11.57
C LEU A 94 19.86 14.60 -12.66
N LEU A 95 20.52 14.45 -13.79
CA LEU A 95 20.25 15.27 -14.98
C LEU A 95 19.06 14.69 -15.74
N VAL A 96 18.04 15.51 -16.00
CA VAL A 96 16.87 15.05 -16.75
C VAL A 96 17.11 15.32 -18.22
N VAL A 97 17.22 14.24 -19.00
CA VAL A 97 17.62 14.30 -20.41
C VAL A 97 16.65 13.47 -21.25
N ARG A 98 16.24 14.02 -22.40
CA ARG A 98 15.49 13.30 -23.43
C ARG A 98 16.19 13.50 -24.77
N GLU A 99 16.49 12.41 -25.48
CA GLU A 99 17.12 12.46 -26.81
C GLU A 99 18.39 13.33 -26.84
N GLY A 100 19.23 13.22 -25.80
CA GLY A 100 20.47 14.00 -25.66
C GLY A 100 20.29 15.46 -25.23
N LYS A 101 19.05 15.97 -25.15
CA LYS A 101 18.76 17.33 -24.72
C LYS A 101 18.53 17.41 -23.21
N LEU A 102 19.24 18.31 -22.56
CA LEU A 102 19.03 18.65 -21.14
C LEU A 102 17.71 19.40 -20.97
N LEU A 103 16.78 18.78 -20.24
CA LEU A 103 15.48 19.37 -19.90
C LEU A 103 15.45 19.97 -18.50
N GLY A 104 16.19 19.36 -17.56
CA GLY A 104 16.08 19.73 -16.15
C GLY A 104 17.13 19.08 -15.26
N ILE A 105 17.02 19.38 -13.98
CA ILE A 105 17.76 18.70 -12.92
C ILE A 105 16.78 18.26 -11.82
N LEU A 106 16.88 17.01 -11.41
CA LEU A 106 16.14 16.49 -10.26
C LEU A 106 17.09 16.43 -9.06
N THR A 107 16.77 17.14 -7.99
CA THR A 107 17.57 17.14 -6.75
C THR A 107 16.98 16.18 -5.73
N LYS A 108 17.79 15.66 -4.81
CA LYS A 108 17.33 14.81 -3.70
C LYS A 108 16.26 15.50 -2.86
N SER A 109 16.36 16.82 -2.66
CA SER A 109 15.36 17.59 -1.93
C SER A 109 14.06 17.76 -2.71
N ALA A 110 14.11 18.03 -4.02
CA ALA A 110 12.92 18.09 -4.87
C ALA A 110 12.24 16.72 -4.96
N LEU A 111 13.03 15.66 -5.10
CA LEU A 111 12.56 14.29 -5.04
C LEU A 111 11.92 13.96 -3.69
N ALA A 112 12.58 14.27 -2.58
CA ALA A 112 12.04 14.03 -1.24
C ALA A 112 10.78 14.87 -0.96
N PHE A 113 10.69 16.08 -1.49
CA PHE A 113 9.50 16.91 -1.38
C PHE A 113 8.34 16.33 -2.19
N ALA A 114 8.58 15.97 -3.45
CA ALA A 114 7.59 15.34 -4.30
C ALA A 114 7.13 14.00 -3.72
N LEU A 115 8.06 13.15 -3.27
CA LEU A 115 7.71 11.91 -2.59
C LEU A 115 7.03 12.17 -1.23
N GLY A 116 7.47 13.15 -0.45
CA GLY A 116 6.91 13.46 0.87
C GLY A 116 5.46 13.95 0.83
N GLN A 117 5.00 14.47 -0.31
CA GLN A 117 3.57 14.78 -0.53
C GLN A 117 2.71 13.53 -0.71
N HIS A 118 3.33 12.41 -1.10
CA HIS A 118 2.62 11.23 -1.59
C HIS A 118 3.03 9.94 -0.88
N PHE A 119 3.95 9.99 0.07
CA PHE A 119 4.46 8.86 0.83
C PHE A 119 4.48 9.20 2.32
N ASP A 120 4.07 8.22 3.14
CA ASP A 120 4.09 8.32 4.59
C ASP A 120 5.53 8.21 5.11
N PRO A 121 6.06 9.22 5.84
CA PRO A 121 7.44 9.22 6.29
C PRO A 121 7.75 8.14 7.33
N LEU A 122 6.73 7.63 8.02
CA LEU A 122 6.91 6.62 9.06
C LEU A 122 7.11 5.23 8.47
N THR A 123 6.26 4.84 7.52
CA THR A 123 6.22 3.48 6.93
C THR A 123 6.88 3.40 5.56
N GLY A 124 7.08 4.53 4.88
CA GLY A 124 7.57 4.60 3.51
C GLY A 124 6.58 4.12 2.45
N LEU A 125 5.32 3.88 2.83
CA LEU A 125 4.25 3.51 1.90
C LEU A 125 3.66 4.75 1.21
N PRO A 126 3.17 4.63 -0.04
CA PRO A 126 2.40 5.69 -0.67
C PRO A 126 1.11 6.02 0.12
N GLN A 127 0.66 7.28 0.05
CA GLN A 127 -0.50 7.81 0.77
C GLN A 127 -1.82 7.55 0.02
N ALA A 128 -2.94 7.89 0.67
CA ALA A 128 -4.31 7.64 0.20
C ALA A 128 -4.65 8.28 -1.16
N ASP A 129 -4.01 9.38 -1.52
CA ASP A 129 -4.23 10.06 -2.79
C ASP A 129 -3.72 9.22 -3.98
N LEU A 130 -2.55 8.59 -3.85
CA LEU A 130 -2.02 7.66 -4.86
C LEU A 130 -2.85 6.37 -4.97
N LEU A 131 -3.42 5.90 -3.86
CA LEU A 131 -4.32 4.75 -3.83
C LEU A 131 -5.53 4.96 -4.74
N ARG A 132 -6.20 6.12 -4.59
CA ARG A 132 -7.40 6.47 -5.38
C ARG A 132 -7.09 6.49 -6.88
N HIS A 133 -6.01 7.16 -7.26
CA HIS A 133 -5.57 7.20 -8.66
C HIS A 133 -5.20 5.83 -9.23
N HIS A 134 -4.60 4.95 -8.43
CA HIS A 134 -4.28 3.59 -8.87
C HIS A 134 -5.57 2.79 -9.13
N LEU A 135 -6.53 2.80 -8.21
CA LEU A 135 -7.83 2.13 -8.40
C LEU A 135 -8.56 2.62 -9.65
N GLU A 136 -8.65 3.95 -9.81
CA GLU A 136 -9.25 4.57 -11.00
C GLU A 136 -8.59 4.11 -12.30
N SER A 137 -7.26 4.07 -12.32
CA SER A 137 -6.49 3.64 -13.49
C SER A 137 -6.75 2.17 -13.83
N LEU A 138 -6.78 1.27 -12.85
CA LEU A 138 -7.09 -0.14 -13.08
C LEU A 138 -8.50 -0.33 -13.65
N LEU A 139 -9.47 0.39 -13.08
CA LEU A 139 -10.86 0.37 -13.54
C LEU A 139 -11.02 0.93 -14.96
N ALA A 140 -10.32 2.03 -15.28
CA ALA A 140 -10.30 2.62 -16.62
C ALA A 140 -9.67 1.68 -17.66
N GLN A 141 -8.69 0.86 -17.26
CA GLN A 141 -8.11 -0.21 -18.08
C GLN A 141 -9.02 -1.45 -18.23
N GLY A 142 -10.22 -1.44 -17.64
CA GLY A 142 -11.15 -2.56 -17.67
C GLY A 142 -10.73 -3.76 -16.81
N LYS A 143 -9.76 -3.57 -15.89
CA LYS A 143 -9.37 -4.61 -14.92
C LYS A 143 -10.44 -4.74 -13.83
N ASP A 144 -10.40 -5.87 -13.13
CA ASP A 144 -11.27 -6.16 -11.97
C ASP A 144 -10.41 -6.13 -10.70
N PRO A 145 -10.14 -4.94 -10.13
CA PRO A 145 -9.26 -4.82 -8.98
C PRO A 145 -9.93 -5.33 -7.70
N THR A 146 -9.09 -5.81 -6.78
CA THR A 146 -9.49 -6.08 -5.40
C THR A 146 -8.78 -5.12 -4.47
N LEU A 147 -9.55 -4.57 -3.53
CA LEU A 147 -9.09 -3.73 -2.45
C LEU A 147 -9.20 -4.51 -1.13
N LEU A 148 -8.09 -4.58 -0.40
CA LEU A 148 -8.06 -4.92 1.02
C LEU A 148 -7.91 -3.63 1.81
N PHE A 149 -8.78 -3.39 2.78
CA PHE A 149 -8.66 -2.29 3.73
C PHE A 149 -8.31 -2.87 5.10
N VAL A 150 -7.29 -2.33 5.75
CA VAL A 150 -6.70 -2.89 6.96
C VAL A 150 -6.72 -1.85 8.07
N ASP A 151 -7.18 -2.23 9.26
CA ASP A 151 -7.29 -1.37 10.44
C ASP A 151 -6.70 -2.09 11.64
N LEU A 152 -5.83 -1.42 12.43
CA LEU A 152 -5.23 -2.03 13.63
C LEU A 152 -6.26 -2.15 14.75
N ASP A 153 -6.31 -3.33 15.38
CA ASP A 153 -7.24 -3.55 16.47
C ASP A 153 -6.82 -2.77 17.72
N ASP A 154 -7.74 -1.98 18.29
CA ASP A 154 -7.53 -1.19 19.50
C ASP A 154 -6.27 -0.30 19.54
N PHE A 155 -5.78 0.21 18.40
CA PHE A 155 -4.54 0.98 18.32
C PHE A 155 -4.49 2.20 19.27
N GLY A 156 -5.62 2.91 19.44
CA GLY A 156 -5.70 4.02 20.38
C GLY A 156 -5.44 3.61 21.84
N ARG A 157 -5.91 2.42 22.24
CA ARG A 157 -5.63 1.84 23.57
C ARG A 157 -4.18 1.38 23.67
N LEU A 158 -3.69 0.73 22.61
CA LEU A 158 -2.30 0.29 22.51
C LEU A 158 -1.31 1.44 22.72
N ASN A 159 -1.55 2.60 22.11
CA ASN A 159 -0.73 3.80 22.30
C ASN A 159 -0.81 4.37 23.71
N LYS A 160 -1.99 4.36 24.35
CA LYS A 160 -2.14 4.83 25.74
C LYS A 160 -1.38 3.94 26.72
N GLU A 161 -1.37 2.63 26.50
CA GLU A 161 -0.72 1.67 27.39
C GLU A 161 0.81 1.57 27.17
N ASN A 162 1.30 1.86 25.96
CA ASN A 162 2.71 1.60 25.57
C ASN A 162 3.48 2.82 25.06
N GLY A 163 2.79 3.95 24.90
CA GLY A 163 3.34 5.17 24.32
C GLY A 163 3.44 5.14 22.79
N HIS A 164 3.46 6.34 22.19
CA HIS A 164 3.59 6.52 20.74
C HIS A 164 4.78 5.81 20.09
N PRO A 165 5.99 5.75 20.70
CA PRO A 165 7.12 5.04 20.09
C PRO A 165 6.84 3.56 19.83
N PHE A 166 6.03 2.91 20.67
CA PHE A 166 5.60 1.53 20.44
C PHE A 166 4.62 1.45 19.27
N GLY A 167 3.62 2.33 19.23
CA GLY A 167 2.69 2.43 18.09
C GLY A 167 3.40 2.66 16.76
N ASP A 168 4.42 3.52 16.74
CA ASP A 168 5.24 3.76 15.54
C ASP A 168 5.95 2.49 15.05
N ARG A 169 6.44 1.65 15.98
CA ARG A 169 7.04 0.35 15.65
C ARG A 169 6.00 -0.64 15.11
N VAL A 170 4.79 -0.64 15.65
CA VAL A 170 3.67 -1.44 15.14
C VAL A 170 3.32 -1.03 13.72
N LEU A 171 3.16 0.27 13.46
CA LEU A 171 2.84 0.82 12.14
C LEU A 171 3.92 0.46 11.11
N LYS A 172 5.21 0.60 11.46
CA LYS A 172 6.34 0.19 10.60
C LYS A 172 6.31 -1.30 10.29
N THR A 173 6.09 -2.13 11.30
CA THR A 173 6.07 -3.59 11.16
C THR A 173 4.90 -4.05 10.29
N LEU A 174 3.71 -3.50 10.52
CA LEU A 174 2.55 -3.75 9.69
C LEU A 174 2.79 -3.28 8.25
N GLY A 175 3.24 -2.04 8.07
CA GLY A 175 3.50 -1.48 6.74
C GLY A 175 4.48 -2.34 5.92
N GLN A 176 5.56 -2.83 6.54
CA GLN A 176 6.51 -3.71 5.86
C GLN A 176 5.90 -5.08 5.51
N ARG A 177 5.08 -5.65 6.40
CA ARG A 177 4.35 -6.91 6.13
C ARG A 177 3.38 -6.75 4.98
N LEU A 178 2.57 -5.69 4.99
CA LEU A 178 1.59 -5.40 3.93
C LEU A 178 2.28 -5.16 2.59
N LYS A 179 3.40 -4.43 2.60
CA LYS A 179 4.22 -4.22 1.41
C LYS A 179 4.70 -5.54 0.80
N SER A 180 5.27 -6.42 1.62
CA SER A 180 5.82 -7.70 1.15
C SER A 180 4.69 -8.60 0.61
N PHE A 181 3.59 -8.70 1.36
CA PHE A 181 2.41 -9.46 0.93
C PHE A 181 1.81 -8.93 -0.39
N ALA A 182 1.75 -7.61 -0.55
CA ALA A 182 1.27 -6.99 -1.78
C ALA A 182 2.17 -7.36 -2.96
N GLN A 183 3.49 -7.21 -2.80
CA GLN A 183 4.48 -7.48 -3.84
C GLN A 183 4.46 -8.94 -4.30
N ASP A 184 4.37 -9.89 -3.37
CA ASP A 184 4.34 -11.33 -3.67
C ASP A 184 3.13 -11.73 -4.54
N LEU A 185 2.04 -10.98 -4.45
CA LEU A 185 0.79 -11.22 -5.19
C LEU A 185 0.56 -10.21 -6.32
N GLY A 186 1.57 -9.43 -6.69
CA GLY A 186 1.47 -8.45 -7.79
C GLY A 186 0.58 -7.24 -7.52
N GLY A 187 0.41 -6.87 -6.25
CA GLY A 187 -0.30 -5.69 -5.80
C GLY A 187 0.60 -4.61 -5.20
N GLU A 188 -0.03 -3.58 -4.64
CA GLU A 188 0.64 -2.44 -4.00
C GLU A 188 -0.04 -2.08 -2.68
N ALA A 189 0.76 -1.65 -1.68
CA ALA A 189 0.29 -1.29 -0.34
C ALA A 189 0.41 0.22 -0.09
N TYR A 190 -0.53 0.77 0.68
CA TYR A 190 -0.70 2.19 0.95
C TYR A 190 -0.96 2.45 2.43
N ARG A 191 -0.50 3.58 2.94
CA ARG A 191 -0.94 4.15 4.23
C ARG A 191 -2.15 5.04 3.96
N TYR A 192 -3.32 4.65 4.44
CA TYR A 192 -4.55 5.40 4.18
C TYR A 192 -4.68 6.61 5.12
N GLY A 193 -4.41 6.40 6.41
CA GLY A 193 -4.42 7.46 7.42
C GLY A 193 -4.36 6.85 8.81
N GLY A 194 -3.83 7.56 9.81
CA GLY A 194 -3.78 7.06 11.18
C GLY A 194 -3.20 5.64 11.25
N ASP A 195 -3.98 4.68 11.72
CA ASP A 195 -3.67 3.25 11.81
C ASP A 195 -4.24 2.37 10.68
N GLU A 196 -4.77 3.02 9.65
CA GLU A 196 -5.41 2.40 8.50
C GLU A 196 -4.44 2.27 7.31
N PHE A 197 -4.55 1.14 6.61
CA PHE A 197 -3.78 0.79 5.42
C PHE A 197 -4.70 0.23 4.34
N ALA A 198 -4.23 0.25 3.10
CA ALA A 198 -4.95 -0.34 1.97
C ALA A 198 -4.00 -1.11 1.06
N LEU A 199 -4.49 -2.18 0.45
CA LEU A 199 -3.77 -2.92 -0.58
C LEU A 199 -4.65 -3.02 -1.83
N VAL A 200 -4.05 -2.76 -2.99
CA VAL A 200 -4.71 -2.87 -4.29
C VAL A 200 -4.04 -3.96 -5.09
N PHE A 201 -4.86 -4.81 -5.69
CA PHE A 201 -4.41 -5.87 -6.58
C PHE A 201 -5.14 -5.76 -7.92
N PRO A 202 -4.44 -5.93 -9.06
CA PRO A 202 -5.06 -5.94 -10.38
C PRO A 202 -5.75 -7.28 -10.69
N HIS A 203 -6.19 -8.00 -9.65
CA HIS A 203 -6.70 -9.37 -9.73
C HIS A 203 -8.05 -9.48 -9.02
N PRO A 204 -8.95 -10.35 -9.52
CA PRO A 204 -10.19 -10.66 -8.83
C PRO A 204 -9.93 -11.30 -7.47
N ARG A 205 -10.81 -11.03 -6.51
CA ARG A 205 -10.66 -11.45 -5.11
C ARG A 205 -10.46 -12.96 -4.93
N GLN A 206 -11.02 -13.78 -5.81
CA GLN A 206 -10.92 -15.24 -5.75
C GLN A 206 -9.47 -15.73 -5.83
N VAL A 207 -8.58 -14.96 -6.48
CA VAL A 207 -7.15 -15.24 -6.55
C VAL A 207 -6.44 -14.94 -5.22
N LEU A 208 -6.96 -13.97 -4.45
CA LEU A 208 -6.31 -13.44 -3.24
C LEU A 208 -6.81 -14.10 -1.96
N LEU A 209 -8.08 -14.53 -1.92
CA LEU A 209 -8.69 -15.16 -0.75
C LEU A 209 -7.88 -16.34 -0.18
N PRO A 210 -7.28 -17.23 -1.01
CA PRO A 210 -6.43 -18.32 -0.48
C PRO A 210 -5.18 -17.84 0.26
N ALA A 211 -4.66 -16.65 -0.08
CA ALA A 211 -3.47 -16.08 0.56
C ALA A 211 -3.81 -15.28 1.83
N LEU A 212 -5.07 -14.86 2.01
CA LEU A 212 -5.48 -14.01 3.12
C LEU A 212 -5.13 -14.57 4.53
N PRO A 213 -5.23 -15.88 4.81
CA PRO A 213 -4.85 -16.43 6.11
C PRO A 213 -3.38 -16.23 6.49
N SER A 214 -2.46 -16.12 5.52
CA SER A 214 -1.04 -15.86 5.81
C SER A 214 -0.83 -14.42 6.27
N LEU A 215 -1.61 -13.49 5.71
CA LEU A 215 -1.61 -12.08 6.11
C LEU A 215 -2.16 -11.90 7.53
N LEU A 216 -3.31 -12.51 7.84
CA LEU A 216 -4.08 -12.31 9.09
C LEU A 216 -3.42 -12.82 10.38
N ARG A 217 -2.23 -13.41 10.30
CA ARG A 217 -1.49 -13.78 11.51
C ARG A 217 -1.21 -12.52 12.34
N PRO A 218 -1.37 -12.53 13.68
CA PRO A 218 -1.04 -11.35 14.47
C PRO A 218 0.41 -10.87 14.27
N LEU A 219 0.63 -9.58 14.45
CA LEU A 219 1.98 -9.00 14.50
C LEU A 219 2.60 -9.34 15.85
N GLU A 220 3.91 -9.63 15.85
CA GLU A 220 4.69 -9.74 17.07
C GLU A 220 5.65 -8.55 17.14
N VAL A 221 5.44 -7.66 18.12
CA VAL A 221 6.24 -6.46 18.32
C VAL A 221 6.61 -6.38 19.79
N GLU A 222 7.91 -6.47 20.09
CA GLU A 222 8.46 -6.47 21.46
C GLU A 222 7.77 -7.49 22.39
N GLY A 223 7.49 -8.69 21.88
CA GLY A 223 6.85 -9.76 22.63
C GLY A 223 5.33 -9.63 22.81
N LYS A 224 4.71 -8.59 22.23
CA LYS A 224 3.25 -8.40 22.26
C LYS A 224 2.62 -8.79 20.93
N ARG A 225 1.45 -9.42 21.02
CA ARG A 225 0.62 -9.76 19.85
C ARG A 225 -0.33 -8.61 19.54
N VAL A 226 -0.27 -8.11 18.31
CA VAL A 226 -1.15 -7.04 17.84
C VAL A 226 -1.98 -7.56 16.67
N GLY A 227 -3.30 -7.50 16.82
CA GLY A 227 -4.27 -7.87 15.80
C GLY A 227 -4.55 -6.72 14.83
N PHE A 228 -5.15 -7.06 13.70
CA PHE A 228 -5.72 -6.11 12.76
C PHE A 228 -6.86 -6.78 12.01
N SER A 229 -7.78 -5.96 11.54
CA SER A 229 -8.99 -6.38 10.85
C SER A 229 -8.94 -5.99 9.38
N VAL A 230 -9.38 -6.89 8.49
CA VAL A 230 -9.31 -6.70 7.04
C VAL A 230 -10.69 -6.73 6.38
N GLY A 231 -11.03 -5.67 5.66
CA GLY A 231 -12.20 -5.59 4.80
C GLY A 231 -11.83 -5.86 3.34
N VAL A 232 -12.62 -6.65 2.63
CA VAL A 232 -12.34 -7.03 1.24
C VAL A 232 -13.44 -6.54 0.32
N ALA A 233 -13.10 -5.69 -0.66
CA ALA A 233 -14.02 -5.26 -1.71
C ALA A 233 -13.42 -5.51 -3.11
N GLY A 234 -14.23 -6.03 -4.03
CA GLY A 234 -13.81 -6.33 -5.40
C GLY A 234 -14.72 -7.37 -6.04
N GLY A 235 -14.51 -7.69 -7.33
CA GLY A 235 -15.13 -8.86 -7.96
C GLY A 235 -16.64 -8.74 -8.24
N ARG A 236 -17.15 -7.54 -8.55
CA ARG A 236 -18.57 -7.32 -8.89
C ARG A 236 -18.88 -7.32 -10.39
N ARG A 237 -17.92 -7.63 -11.27
CA ARG A 237 -18.13 -7.55 -12.73
C ARG A 237 -17.93 -8.89 -13.45
N ARG A 238 -18.74 -9.13 -14.49
CA ARG A 238 -18.30 -9.97 -15.62
C ARG A 238 -17.16 -9.24 -16.31
N GLN A 239 -16.01 -9.91 -16.46
CA GLN A 239 -14.77 -9.35 -17.00
C GLN A 239 -14.98 -8.50 -18.27
N GLY A 240 -14.22 -7.41 -18.41
CA GLY A 240 -14.10 -6.67 -19.68
C GLY A 240 -14.98 -5.42 -19.87
N ARG A 241 -15.80 -5.01 -18.88
CA ARG A 241 -16.58 -3.76 -18.96
C ARG A 241 -15.89 -2.64 -18.18
N VAL A 242 -15.58 -1.52 -18.84
CA VAL A 242 -15.10 -0.27 -18.20
C VAL A 242 -16.28 0.44 -17.53
N PRO A 243 -16.14 0.98 -16.29
CA PRO A 243 -17.21 1.72 -15.63
C PRO A 243 -17.58 2.99 -16.42
N ALA A 244 -18.85 3.38 -16.38
CA ALA A 244 -19.25 4.70 -16.89
C ALA A 244 -18.55 5.84 -16.12
N ASN A 245 -18.30 5.64 -14.83
CA ASN A 245 -17.50 6.53 -13.99
C ASN A 245 -16.53 5.72 -13.12
N PRO A 246 -15.27 5.53 -13.56
CA PRO A 246 -14.25 4.83 -12.78
C PRO A 246 -13.96 5.46 -11.42
N SER A 247 -14.05 6.78 -11.34
CA SER A 247 -13.79 7.56 -10.13
C SER A 247 -14.82 7.26 -9.03
N ALA A 248 -16.10 7.37 -9.35
CA ALA A 248 -17.18 7.01 -8.41
C ALA A 248 -17.12 5.53 -8.00
N THR A 249 -16.74 4.64 -8.92
CA THR A 249 -16.58 3.21 -8.62
C THR A 249 -15.41 2.95 -7.66
N ALA A 250 -14.31 3.69 -7.78
CA ALA A 250 -13.18 3.60 -6.86
C ALA A 250 -13.58 4.05 -5.44
N ASP A 251 -14.30 5.17 -5.34
CA ASP A 251 -14.81 5.69 -4.06
C ASP A 251 -15.77 4.69 -3.38
N ASP A 252 -16.65 4.05 -4.16
CA ASP A 252 -17.53 2.99 -3.66
C ASP A 252 -16.76 1.76 -3.13
N LEU A 253 -15.71 1.33 -3.84
CA LEU A 253 -14.86 0.21 -3.38
C LEU A 253 -14.15 0.54 -2.07
N LEU A 254 -13.59 1.75 -1.95
CA LEU A 254 -12.95 2.25 -0.73
C LEU A 254 -13.93 2.25 0.44
N LYS A 255 -15.10 2.83 0.24
CA LYS A 255 -16.16 2.87 1.25
C LYS A 255 -16.57 1.47 1.71
N LEU A 256 -16.81 0.56 0.76
CA LEU A 256 -17.24 -0.81 1.07
C LEU A 256 -16.17 -1.61 1.81
N ALA A 257 -14.89 -1.48 1.43
CA ALA A 257 -13.80 -2.19 2.10
C ALA A 257 -13.59 -1.66 3.54
N SER A 258 -13.64 -0.34 3.74
CA SER A 258 -13.52 0.27 5.07
C SER A 258 -14.69 -0.13 6.01
N LEU A 259 -15.92 -0.17 5.49
CA LEU A 259 -17.05 -0.68 6.28
C LEU A 259 -16.89 -2.16 6.64
N ALA A 260 -16.37 -2.97 5.71
CA ALA A 260 -16.13 -4.38 5.95
C ALA A 260 -15.02 -4.63 6.98
N SER A 261 -13.94 -3.84 7.01
CA SER A 261 -12.90 -3.96 8.05
C SER A 261 -13.46 -3.61 9.43
N THR A 262 -14.28 -2.56 9.51
CA THR A 262 -14.98 -2.18 10.74
C THR A 262 -15.91 -3.28 11.24
N HIS A 263 -16.67 -3.92 10.34
CA HIS A 263 -17.52 -5.05 10.69
C HIS A 263 -16.68 -6.24 11.20
N ALA A 264 -15.57 -6.58 10.52
CA ALA A 264 -14.67 -7.65 10.95
C ALA A 264 -14.09 -7.41 12.36
N LYS A 265 -13.73 -6.15 12.67
CA LYS A 265 -13.23 -5.72 13.97
C LYS A 265 -14.25 -5.92 15.08
N ARG A 266 -15.51 -5.57 14.83
CA ARG A 266 -16.62 -5.74 15.79
C ARG A 266 -16.93 -7.21 16.08
N GLN A 267 -16.87 -8.06 15.04
CA GLN A 267 -17.16 -9.49 15.17
C GLN A 267 -15.96 -10.31 15.67
N GLY A 268 -14.75 -9.73 15.68
CA GLY A 268 -13.52 -10.46 16.01
C GLY A 268 -13.16 -11.54 14.99
N SER A 269 -13.67 -11.44 13.75
CA SER A 269 -13.43 -12.45 12.70
C SER A 269 -12.06 -12.31 12.01
N GLY A 270 -11.36 -11.19 12.26
CA GLY A 270 -10.10 -10.82 11.60
C GLY A 270 -10.27 -10.34 10.15
N TRP A 271 -11.30 -10.78 9.43
CA TRP A 271 -11.65 -10.22 8.12
C TRP A 271 -13.13 -10.37 7.77
N ALA A 272 -13.59 -9.56 6.80
CA ALA A 272 -14.92 -9.69 6.21
C ALA A 272 -14.96 -9.22 4.74
N PRO A 273 -15.75 -9.88 3.87
CA PRO A 273 -16.05 -9.37 2.54
C PRO A 273 -17.13 -8.28 2.59
N ALA A 274 -17.12 -7.35 1.64
CA ALA A 274 -18.10 -6.28 1.52
C ALA A 274 -19.56 -6.77 1.39
N GLU A 275 -19.78 -8.01 0.94
CA GLU A 275 -21.10 -8.64 0.88
C GLU A 275 -21.70 -8.96 2.24
N ALA A 276 -20.87 -9.17 3.27
CA ALA A 276 -21.35 -9.46 4.63
C ALA A 276 -22.20 -8.31 5.18
N LEU A 277 -21.92 -7.06 4.75
CA LEU A 277 -22.67 -5.86 5.14
C LEU A 277 -24.15 -5.93 4.70
N LYS A 278 -24.45 -6.56 3.56
CA LYS A 278 -25.81 -6.67 3.04
C LYS A 278 -26.63 -7.75 3.75
N ALA A 279 -25.97 -8.74 4.35
CA ALA A 279 -26.64 -9.81 5.08
C ALA A 279 -27.23 -9.29 6.41
N GLU A 280 -26.65 -8.25 7.00
CA GLU A 280 -27.17 -7.61 8.22
C GLU A 280 -28.32 -6.63 7.92
N GLU A 281 -28.26 -5.85 6.83
CA GLU A 281 -29.37 -4.95 6.43
C GLU A 281 -30.65 -5.71 6.01
N GLY A 282 -30.55 -7.00 5.68
CA GLY A 282 -31.66 -7.86 5.29
C GLY A 282 -32.19 -8.77 6.39
N ALA A 283 -31.64 -8.71 7.60
CA ALA A 283 -32.15 -9.49 8.73
C ALA A 283 -33.40 -8.79 9.31
N PRO A 284 -34.60 -9.41 9.28
CA PRO A 284 -35.77 -8.82 9.93
C PRO A 284 -35.51 -8.73 11.44
N GLU A 285 -35.62 -7.52 11.99
CA GLU A 285 -35.65 -7.32 13.44
C GLU A 285 -36.79 -8.12 14.06
N GLY A 286 -36.44 -9.04 14.97
CA GLY A 286 -37.32 -9.50 16.04
C GLY A 286 -38.56 -10.30 15.63
N VAL A 287 -38.38 -11.53 15.13
CA VAL A 287 -39.33 -12.58 15.49
C VAL A 287 -38.94 -13.03 16.90
N SER A 288 -39.68 -12.55 17.90
CA SER A 288 -39.64 -13.08 19.24
C SER A 288 -39.84 -14.59 19.19
N SER A 289 -38.94 -15.32 19.86
CA SER A 289 -39.09 -16.75 20.10
C SER A 289 -40.51 -17.03 20.62
N PRO A 290 -41.25 -18.00 20.08
CA PRO A 290 -42.50 -18.42 20.71
C PRO A 290 -42.17 -18.90 22.12
N LYS A 291 -42.73 -18.22 23.14
CA LYS A 291 -42.81 -18.77 24.49
C LYS A 291 -43.52 -20.11 24.39
N GLU A 292 -42.86 -21.17 24.84
CA GLU A 292 -43.49 -22.45 25.11
C GLU A 292 -44.76 -22.23 25.96
N PRO A 293 -45.93 -22.76 25.57
CA PRO A 293 -47.10 -22.69 26.41
C PRO A 293 -46.91 -23.61 27.62
N GLN A 294 -46.86 -22.99 28.80
CA GLN A 294 -46.91 -23.67 30.08
C GLN A 294 -48.19 -24.49 30.21
N SER A 295 -47.99 -25.70 30.74
CA SER A 295 -48.97 -26.71 31.11
C SER A 295 -50.17 -26.18 31.89
N ALA A 296 -51.37 -26.55 31.43
CA ALA A 296 -52.55 -26.67 32.27
C ALA A 296 -53.34 -27.91 31.83
N TRP A 297 -53.92 -28.60 32.82
CA TRP A 297 -54.78 -29.80 32.78
C TRP A 297 -54.15 -31.08 33.34
N GLY A 298 -54.39 -31.28 34.63
CA GLY A 298 -54.42 -32.60 35.26
C GLY A 298 -55.68 -33.38 34.88
N GLY A 299 -55.62 -34.71 35.01
CA GLY A 299 -56.78 -35.55 34.70
C GLY A 299 -56.50 -37.05 34.60
N ASN A 300 -56.11 -37.65 35.72
CA ASN A 300 -56.23 -39.06 36.12
C ASN A 300 -57.09 -40.01 35.23
N ARG A 301 -56.51 -41.11 34.71
CA ARG A 301 -57.18 -42.44 34.67
C ARG A 301 -56.26 -43.64 34.33
N ARG A 302 -56.12 -44.49 35.35
CA ARG A 302 -55.91 -45.96 35.43
C ARG A 302 -55.73 -46.83 34.17
N ALA A 303 -54.68 -47.67 34.27
CA ALA A 303 -54.63 -49.14 34.17
C ALA A 303 -55.15 -49.91 32.94
N ALA A 304 -54.25 -50.71 32.33
CA ALA A 304 -54.41 -52.13 31.91
C ALA A 304 -53.15 -52.54 31.11
N ARG A 305 -52.30 -53.45 31.61
CA ARG A 305 -52.30 -54.92 31.40
C ARG A 305 -51.81 -55.40 30.02
N GLY A 306 -50.92 -56.41 30.07
CA GLY A 306 -50.55 -57.33 28.98
C GLY A 306 -49.18 -57.00 28.40
N GLY A 307 -48.10 -57.74 28.67
CA GLY A 307 -47.90 -59.15 28.29
C GLY A 307 -47.35 -59.17 26.85
N GLY A 308 -46.27 -59.80 26.46
CA GLY A 308 -45.36 -60.82 26.99
C GLY A 308 -44.53 -61.31 25.77
N GLY A 309 -43.49 -62.12 26.01
CA GLY A 309 -42.74 -62.84 24.96
C GLY A 309 -41.48 -62.08 24.48
N ARG A 310 -40.25 -62.35 24.94
CA ARG A 310 -39.40 -63.56 24.86
C ARG A 310 -39.16 -64.11 23.44
N ARG A 311 -37.86 -64.39 23.22
CA ARG A 311 -37.18 -65.28 22.25
C ARG A 311 -36.70 -64.62 20.94
N SER A 312 -35.57 -64.98 20.32
CA SER A 312 -34.28 -65.59 20.67
C SER A 312 -33.63 -66.04 19.35
N GLY A 313 -32.33 -65.80 19.16
CA GLY A 313 -31.47 -66.50 18.18
C GLY A 313 -31.57 -65.97 16.74
N GLY A 314 -30.54 -66.01 15.91
CA GLY A 314 -29.19 -66.55 16.08
C GLY A 314 -28.36 -66.34 14.80
N ARG A 315 -27.04 -66.33 14.98
CA ARG A 315 -25.89 -66.74 14.13
C ARG A 315 -26.00 -66.74 12.59
N GLY A 316 -24.91 -66.25 11.97
CA GLY A 316 -24.28 -66.77 10.74
C GLY A 316 -23.62 -65.64 9.92
N SER A 317 -22.32 -65.34 9.96
CA SER A 317 -21.10 -66.02 9.44
C SER A 317 -20.96 -66.12 7.91
N GLY A 318 -20.24 -65.13 7.32
CA GLY A 318 -19.29 -65.20 6.17
C GLY A 318 -19.84 -65.40 4.74
N PRO A 319 -18.99 -65.31 3.67
CA PRO A 319 -17.60 -64.83 3.60
C PRO A 319 -17.24 -63.95 2.36
N THR A 320 -16.03 -63.36 2.42
CA THR A 320 -14.98 -63.04 1.40
C THR A 320 -15.24 -62.94 -0.12
N GLY A 321 -14.73 -61.83 -0.70
CA GLY A 321 -13.93 -61.76 -1.96
C GLY A 321 -14.69 -61.54 -3.27
N PRO A 322 -14.01 -61.16 -4.38
CA PRO A 322 -12.56 -60.89 -4.58
C PRO A 322 -12.14 -59.42 -4.46
#